data_AF-A0A4Z0EY10-F1
#
_entry.id   AF-A0A4Z0EY10-F1
#
_cell.length_a   1.000
_cell.length_b   1.000
_cell.length_c   1.000
_cell.angle_alpha   90.00
_cell.angle_beta   90.00
_cell.angle_gamma   90.00
#
_symmetry.space_group_name_H-M   'P 1'
#
loop_
_entity.id
_entity.type
_entity.pdbx_description
1 polymer ?
#
loop_
_entity_poly.entity_id
_entity_poly.type
_entity_poly.pdbx_seq_one_letter_code
_entity_poly.pdbx_strand_id
1 'polypeptide(L)' 'MPFRLDRTAHHAGTHEENARYHATHQPATPAERLRAAAYLNSVAYGYDLNNPPRLDRTAFATRQHAR' A
#
# COMPACT_ATOMS: atom_id res chain seq x y z
N MET A 1 27.27 -0.95 -5.10
CA MET A 1 26.36 -2.11 -5.15
C MET A 1 25.65 -2.09 -6.50
N PRO A 2 25.81 -3.11 -7.37
CA PRO A 2 25.17 -3.09 -8.68
C PRO A 2 23.67 -3.38 -8.52
N PHE A 3 22.82 -2.39 -8.77
CA PHE A 3 21.38 -2.60 -8.88
C PHE A 3 21.10 -3.45 -10.12
N ARG A 4 20.93 -4.77 -9.95
CA ARG A 4 20.53 -5.67 -11.04
C ARG A 4 19.02 -5.66 -11.15
N LEU A 5 18.50 -5.35 -12.33
CA LEU A 5 17.07 -5.46 -12.62
C LEU A 5 16.63 -6.92 -12.45
N ASP A 6 15.74 -7.18 -11.51
CA ASP A 6 15.11 -8.48 -11.35
C ASP A 6 14.08 -8.67 -12.49
N ARG A 7 14.40 -9.57 -13.42
CA ARG A 7 13.55 -9.89 -14.57
C ARG A 7 12.46 -10.91 -14.24
N THR A 8 12.44 -11.44 -13.02
CA THR A 8 11.41 -12.38 -12.54
C THR A 8 10.26 -11.68 -11.83
N ALA A 9 10.43 -10.41 -11.44
CA ALA A 9 9.39 -9.62 -10.78
C ALA A 9 8.18 -9.32 -11.70
N HIS A 10 8.35 -9.42 -13.01
CA HIS A 10 7.30 -9.16 -13.99
C HIS A 10 6.96 -10.46 -14.75
N HIS A 11 5.69 -10.86 -14.67
CA HIS A 11 5.18 -11.95 -15.50
C HIS A 11 5.05 -11.46 -16.95
N ALA A 12 5.88 -11.98 -17.85
CA ALA A 12 5.72 -11.75 -19.28
C ALA A 12 4.50 -12.55 -19.76
N GLY A 13 3.40 -11.86 -20.04
CA GLY A 13 2.15 -12.46 -20.50
C GLY A 13 1.28 -11.43 -21.21
N THR A 14 0.23 -11.91 -21.86
CA THR A 14 -0.80 -11.08 -22.49
C THR A 14 -1.53 -10.24 -21.43
N HIS A 15 -2.17 -9.15 -21.87
CA HIS A 15 -2.98 -8.31 -20.98
C HIS A 15 -4.04 -9.13 -20.21
N GLU A 16 -4.64 -10.12 -20.85
CA GLU A 16 -5.67 -10.97 -20.26
C GLU A 16 -5.11 -11.92 -19.19
N GLU A 17 -3.96 -12.55 -19.44
CA GLU A 17 -3.27 -13.39 -18.45
C GLU A 17 -2.85 -12.58 -17.22
N ASN A 18 -2.32 -11.38 -17.45
CA ASN A 18 -1.90 -10.52 -16.35
C ASN A 18 -3.10 -10.04 -15.53
N ALA A 19 -4.24 -9.69 -16.18
CA ALA A 19 -5.47 -9.33 -15.48
C ALA A 19 -6.00 -10.48 -14.62
N ARG A 20 -5.99 -11.71 -15.14
CA ARG A 20 -6.38 -12.92 -14.37
C ARG A 20 -5.42 -13.16 -13.21
N TYR A 21 -4.12 -13.05 -13.44
CA TYR A 21 -3.09 -13.22 -12.40
C TYR A 21 -3.28 -12.21 -11.25
N HIS A 22 -3.49 -10.93 -11.57
CA HIS A 22 -3.76 -9.92 -10.54
C HIS A 22 -5.08 -10.17 -9.81
N ALA A 23 -6.12 -10.61 -10.51
CA ALA A 23 -7.40 -10.94 -9.89
C ALA A 23 -7.29 -12.13 -8.93
N THR A 24 -6.50 -13.16 -9.26
CA THR A 24 -6.33 -14.33 -8.38
C THR A 24 -5.43 -14.08 -7.17
N HIS A 25 -4.50 -13.14 -7.28
CA HIS A 25 -3.55 -12.80 -6.19
C HIS A 25 -3.99 -11.58 -5.37
N GLN A 26 -5.16 -11.01 -5.65
CA GLN A 26 -5.71 -9.93 -4.84
C GLN A 26 -6.30 -10.45 -3.52
N PRO A 27 -6.15 -9.71 -2.42
CA PRO A 27 -6.78 -10.08 -1.17
C PRO A 27 -8.31 -10.07 -1.29
N ALA A 28 -8.93 -11.19 -0.94
CA ALA A 28 -10.37 -11.40 -1.13
C ALA A 28 -11.21 -10.49 -0.22
N THR A 29 -10.79 -10.31 1.04
CA THR A 29 -11.56 -9.54 2.02
C THR A 29 -11.09 -8.08 2.15
N PRO A 30 -11.98 -7.14 2.51
CA PRO A 30 -11.59 -5.77 2.82
C PRO A 30 -10.51 -5.68 3.91
N ALA A 31 -10.57 -6.56 4.92
CA ALA A 31 -9.61 -6.58 6.02
C ALA A 31 -8.21 -7.00 5.56
N GLU A 32 -8.09 -7.95 4.64
CA GLU A 32 -6.79 -8.32 4.06
C GLU A 32 -6.26 -7.22 3.14
N ARG A 33 -7.13 -6.56 2.36
CA ARG A 33 -6.74 -5.41 1.54
C ARG A 33 -6.17 -4.27 2.39
N LEU A 34 -6.80 -3.96 3.52
CA LEU A 34 -6.29 -2.95 4.46
C LEU A 34 -4.94 -3.34 5.05
N ARG A 35 -4.74 -4.62 5.40
CA ARG A 35 -3.44 -5.13 5.90
C ARG A 35 -2.35 -5.03 4.83
N ALA A 36 -2.64 -5.42 3.60
CA ALA A 36 -1.70 -5.31 2.49
C ALA A 36 -1.33 -3.84 2.22
N ALA A 37 -2.31 -2.94 2.19
CA ALA A 37 -2.07 -1.51 2.03
C ALA A 37 -1.23 -0.93 3.18
N ALA A 38 -1.51 -1.31 4.43
CA ALA A 38 -0.74 -0.86 5.59
C ALA A 38 0.73 -1.30 5.52
N TYR A 39 1.00 -2.53 5.07
CA TYR A 39 2.36 -3.02 4.85
C TYR A 39 3.07 -2.28 3.71
N LEU A 40 2.41 -2.08 2.57
CA LEU A 40 3.02 -1.33 1.46
C LEU A 40 3.36 0.11 1.87
N ASN A 41 2.48 0.75 2.64
CA ASN A 41 2.74 2.07 3.20
C ASN A 41 3.91 2.06 4.21
N SER A 42 4.03 1.02 5.05
CA SER A 42 5.14 0.94 6.00
C SER A 42 6.49 0.82 5.31
N VAL A 43 6.55 0.07 4.21
CA VAL A 43 7.75 -0.04 3.35
C VAL A 43 8.04 1.29 2.66
N ALA A 44 7.03 1.98 2.12
CA ALA A 44 7.20 3.23 1.39
C ALA A 44 7.68 4.39 2.27
N TYR A 45 7.16 4.49 3.50
CA TYR A 45 7.45 5.59 4.43
C TYR A 45 8.38 5.21 5.59
N GLY A 46 8.81 3.95 5.67
CA GLY A 46 9.81 3.47 6.63
C GLY A 46 9.35 3.48 8.09
N TYR A 47 8.07 3.22 8.37
CA TYR A 47 7.56 3.14 9.75
C TYR A 47 7.32 1.71 10.22
N ASP A 48 7.28 1.49 11.54
CA ASP A 48 6.96 0.18 12.12
C ASP A 48 5.46 -0.13 11.97
N LEU A 49 5.14 -1.27 11.37
CA LEU A 49 3.75 -1.72 11.17
C LEU A 49 3.02 -1.93 12.51
N ASN A 50 3.74 -2.31 13.57
CA ASN A 50 3.17 -2.51 14.91
C ASN A 50 3.11 -1.22 15.73
N ASN A 51 3.83 -0.18 15.30
CA ASN A 51 3.86 1.13 15.93
C ASN A 51 3.79 2.24 14.87
N PRO A 52 2.67 2.36 14.13
CA PRO A 52 2.55 3.32 13.05
C PRO A 52 2.50 4.75 13.58
N PRO A 53 2.95 5.73 12.78
CA PRO A 53 2.90 7.14 13.15
C PRO A 53 1.45 7.57 13.38
N ARG A 54 1.23 8.29 14.47
CA ARG A 54 -0.11 8.76 14.85
C ARG A 54 -0.46 10.01 14.06
N LEU A 55 -1.69 10.06 13.56
CA LEU A 55 -2.22 11.25 12.90
C LEU A 55 -2.27 12.41 13.90
N ASP A 56 -1.58 13.51 13.58
CA ASP A 56 -1.76 14.77 14.25
C ASP A 56 -3.08 15.41 13.80
N ARG A 57 -4.06 15.43 14.72
CA ARG A 57 -5.39 16.00 14.46
C ARG A 57 -5.40 17.54 14.55
N THR A 58 -4.33 18.15 15.06
CA THR A 58 -4.24 19.60 15.22
C THR A 58 -3.88 20.32 13.92
N ALA A 59 -3.13 19.65 13.03
CA ALA A 59 -2.78 20.17 11.71
C ALA A 59 -3.99 20.47 10.81
N PHE A 60 -5.12 19.76 11.03
CA PHE A 60 -6.36 19.91 10.28
C PHE A 60 -7.49 20.53 11.11
N ALA A 61 -7.18 21.22 12.21
CA ALA A 61 -8.18 21.95 12.97
C ALA A 61 -8.74 23.09 12.10
N THR A 62 -9.87 22.81 11.43
CA THR A 62 -10.69 23.84 10.81
C THR A 62 -11.00 24.89 11.87
N ARG A 63 -10.71 26.15 11.59
CA ARG A 63 -11.13 27.26 12.44
C ARG A 63 -12.65 27.16 12.59
N GLN A 64 -13.11 26.80 13.80
CA GLN A 64 -14.52 26.87 14.13
C GLN A 64 -14.90 28.35 14.05
N HIS A 65 -15.64 28.76 13.02
CA HIS A 65 -16.21 30.10 13.00
C HIS A 65 -17.16 30.19 14.20
N ALA A 66 -16.75 30.96 15.20
CA ALA A 66 -17.57 31.25 16.37
C ALA A 66 -18.90 31.86 15.89
N ARG A 67 -20.00 31.32 16.40
CA ARG A 67 -21.35 31.79 16.10
C ARG A 67 -21.74 32.93 17.02
#